data_AF-A0A829F733-F1
#
_entry.id   AF-A0A829F733-F1
#
_cell.length_a   1.000
_cell.length_b   1.000
_cell.length_c   1.000
_cell.angle_alpha   90.00
_cell.angle_beta   90.00
_cell.angle_gamma   90.00
#
_symmetry.space_group_name_H-M   'P 1'
#
loop_
_entity.id
_entity.type
_entity.pdbx_description
1 polymer ?
#
loop_
_entity_poly.entity_id
_entity_poly.type
_entity_poly.pdbx_seq_one_letter_code
_entity_poly.pdbx_strand_id
1 'polypeptide(L)'
;MQKKHLFFTLSIAFLSLAHLIFSYFYIRMYGYFNLHGHLNSFMTAAWILRFIIDVYIVICGFFAIREERYKVLPFYLLFFLFNLILPFIFHI
;
A
#
# COMPACT_ATOMS: atom_id res chain seq x y z
N MET A 1 6.14 24.04 8.63
CA MET A 1 5.06 23.11 8.23
C MET A 1 5.39 22.23 7.02
N GLN A 2 6.28 22.61 6.07
CA GLN A 2 6.68 21.75 4.93
C GLN A 2 7.30 20.38 5.27
N LYS A 3 8.05 20.25 6.38
CA LYS A 3 8.78 19.02 6.72
C LYS A 3 7.87 17.81 7.01
N LYS A 4 6.68 18.03 7.60
CA LYS A 4 5.73 16.96 7.92
C LYS A 4 5.15 16.32 6.66
N HIS A 5 4.80 17.13 5.65
CA HIS A 5 4.28 16.62 4.37
C HIS A 5 5.31 15.88 3.55
N LEU A 6 6.56 16.36 3.56
CA LEU A 6 7.65 15.63 2.92
C LEU A 6 7.76 14.23 3.53
N PHE A 7 7.66 14.13 4.85
CA PHE A 7 7.67 12.87 5.59
C PHE A 7 6.46 11.98 5.23
N PHE A 8 5.26 12.55 5.11
CA PHE A 8 4.08 11.81 4.67
C PHE A 8 4.22 11.28 3.25
N THR A 9 4.63 12.11 2.29
CA THR A 9 4.82 11.68 0.90
C THR A 9 5.93 10.64 0.78
N LEU A 10 7.04 10.79 1.52
CA LEU A 10 8.08 9.77 1.62
C LEU A 10 7.55 8.47 2.23
N SER A 11 6.72 8.55 3.27
CA SER A 11 6.15 7.36 3.92
C SER A 11 5.25 6.60 2.95
N ILE A 12 4.41 7.30 2.18
CA ILE A 12 3.51 6.70 1.20
C ILE A 12 4.31 6.10 0.05
N ALA A 13 5.33 6.80 -0.45
CA ALA A 13 6.20 6.27 -1.50
C ALA A 13 6.92 5.00 -1.04
N PHE A 14 7.46 4.98 0.18
CA PHE A 14 8.10 3.81 0.75
C PHE A 14 7.12 2.65 0.95
N LEU A 15 5.93 2.92 1.50
CA LEU A 15 4.87 1.91 1.63
C LEU A 15 4.44 1.35 0.27
N SER A 16 4.29 2.21 -0.74
CA SER A 16 3.91 1.80 -2.09
C SER A 16 4.97 0.92 -2.73
N LEU A 17 6.25 1.23 -2.50
CA LEU A 17 7.37 0.45 -2.99
C LEU A 17 7.46 -0.91 -2.27
N ALA A 18 7.25 -0.93 -0.95
CA ALA A 18 7.14 -2.17 -0.18
C ALA A 18 5.96 -3.04 -0.64
N HIS A 19 4.80 -2.43 -0.90
CA HIS A 19 3.62 -3.13 -1.40
C HIS A 19 3.84 -3.68 -2.82
N LEU A 20 4.54 -2.94 -3.68
CA LEU A 20 4.95 -3.41 -5.00
C LEU A 20 5.88 -4.62 -4.90
N ILE A 21 6.92 -4.55 -4.08
CA ILE A 21 7.85 -5.67 -3.86
C ILE A 21 7.09 -6.89 -3.33
N PHE A 22 6.24 -6.69 -2.31
CA PHE A 22 5.40 -7.75 -1.77
C PHE A 22 4.53 -8.37 -2.86
N SER A 23 3.89 -7.55 -3.69
CA SER A 23 3.00 -8.01 -4.76
C SER A 23 3.77 -8.79 -5.83
N TYR A 24 4.96 -8.33 -6.19
CA TYR A 24 5.83 -9.03 -7.14
C TYR A 24 6.22 -10.43 -6.65
N PHE A 25 6.55 -10.56 -5.37
CA PHE A 25 6.92 -11.85 -4.78
C PHE A 25 5.73 -12.69 -4.31
N TYR A 26 4.50 -12.17 -4.36
CA TYR A 26 3.32 -12.83 -3.79
C TYR A 26 3.13 -14.24 -4.32
N ILE A 27 3.19 -14.45 -5.64
CA ILE A 27 2.95 -15.77 -6.23
C ILE A 27 3.98 -16.82 -5.78
N ARG A 28 5.25 -16.40 -5.59
CA ARG A 28 6.30 -17.28 -5.07
C ARG A 28 6.08 -17.61 -3.60
N MET A 29 5.73 -16.61 -2.80
CA MET A 29 5.39 -16.82 -1.38
C MET A 29 4.15 -17.69 -1.23
N TYR A 30 3.09 -17.44 -2.01
CA TYR A 30 1.88 -18.24 -2.05
C TYR A 30 2.18 -19.70 -2.34
N GLY A 31 3.00 -19.99 -3.38
CA GLY A 31 3.44 -21.34 -3.69
C GLY A 31 4.22 -21.99 -2.55
N TYR A 32 5.16 -21.26 -1.94
CA TYR A 32 5.93 -21.74 -0.79
C TYR A 32 5.04 -22.09 0.41
N PHE A 33 4.16 -21.18 0.83
CA PHE A 33 3.27 -21.41 1.97
C PHE A 33 2.20 -22.47 1.70
N ASN A 34 1.78 -22.64 0.44
CA ASN A 34 0.91 -23.75 0.03
C ASN A 34 1.58 -25.10 0.24
N LEU A 35 2.83 -25.25 -0.19
CA LEU A 35 3.59 -26.50 -0.04
C LEU A 35 3.89 -26.86 1.41
N HIS A 36 3.97 -25.87 2.31
CA HIS A 36 4.25 -26.08 3.73
C HIS A 36 2.99 -26.14 4.60
N GLY A 37 1.78 -26.17 4.00
CA GLY A 37 0.52 -26.29 4.74
C GLY A 37 0.11 -25.05 5.55
N HIS A 38 0.76 -23.91 5.32
CA HIS A 38 0.54 -22.65 6.04
C HIS A 38 -0.17 -21.60 5.19
N LEU A 39 -0.85 -22.02 4.11
CA LEU A 39 -1.48 -21.14 3.13
C LEU A 39 -2.48 -20.17 3.75
N ASN A 40 -3.39 -20.67 4.59
CA ASN A 40 -4.43 -19.84 5.21
C ASN A 40 -3.84 -18.73 6.09
N SER A 41 -2.79 -19.05 6.85
CA SER A 41 -2.10 -18.06 7.69
C SER A 41 -1.41 -16.99 6.85
N PHE A 42 -0.77 -17.39 5.75
CA PHE A 42 -0.15 -16.46 4.81
C PHE A 42 -1.18 -15.55 4.13
N MET A 43 -2.28 -16.12 3.62
CA MET A 43 -3.36 -15.34 3.01
C MET A 43 -3.96 -14.34 4.00
N THR A 44 -4.21 -14.76 5.24
CA THR A 44 -4.74 -13.88 6.29
C THR A 44 -3.77 -12.74 6.60
N ALA A 45 -2.47 -13.03 6.73
CA ALA A 45 -1.45 -12.02 6.96
C ALA A 45 -1.33 -11.03 5.79
N ALA A 46 -1.37 -11.53 4.55
CA ALA A 46 -1.36 -10.71 3.34
C ALA A 46 -2.57 -9.77 3.27
N TRP A 47 -3.74 -10.28 3.64
CA TRP A 47 -4.99 -9.50 3.67
C TRP A 47 -4.96 -8.41 4.74
N ILE A 48 -4.47 -8.72 5.94
CA ILE A 48 -4.28 -7.75 7.03
C ILE A 48 -3.28 -6.67 6.61
N LEU A 49 -2.15 -7.05 6.02
CA LEU A 49 -1.13 -6.11 5.54
C LEU A 49 -1.74 -5.11 4.55
N ARG A 50 -2.52 -5.60 3.58
CA ARG A 50 -3.22 -4.76 2.60
C ARG A 50 -4.21 -3.82 3.23
N PHE A 51 -5.05 -4.33 4.12
CA PHE A 51 -6.02 -3.51 4.82
C PHE A 51 -5.34 -2.37 5.59
N ILE A 52 -4.22 -2.65 6.26
CA ILE A 52 -3.43 -1.62 6.96
C ILE A 52 -2.89 -0.57 5.98
N ILE A 53 -2.33 -1.00 4.84
CA ILE A 53 -1.81 -0.09 3.80
C ILE A 53 -2.92 0.80 3.26
N ASP A 54 -4.07 0.23 2.91
CA ASP A 54 -5.21 0.98 2.35
C ASP A 54 -5.75 2.00 3.36
N VAL A 55 -5.96 1.59 4.62
CA VAL A 55 -6.40 2.48 5.70
C VAL A 55 -5.39 3.60 5.92
N TYR A 56 -4.10 3.29 5.94
CA TYR A 56 -3.06 4.31 6.12
C TYR A 56 -3.07 5.33 4.99
N ILE A 57 -3.17 4.88 3.74
CA ILE A 57 -3.26 5.77 2.60
C ILE A 57 -4.50 6.66 2.73
N VAL A 58 -5.70 6.09 2.93
CA VAL A 58 -6.95 6.85 3.10
C VAL A 58 -6.83 7.95 4.17
N ILE A 59 -6.23 7.63 5.32
CA ILE A 59 -5.99 8.61 6.39
C ILE A 59 -5.08 9.75 5.89
N CYS A 60 -3.97 9.42 5.22
CA CYS A 60 -3.09 10.43 4.65
C CYS A 60 -3.80 11.32 3.61
N GLY A 61 -4.70 10.76 2.81
CA GLY A 61 -5.49 11.51 1.83
C GLY A 61 -6.45 12.49 2.48
N PHE A 62 -7.15 12.03 3.51
CA PHE A 62 -8.04 12.86 4.30
C PHE A 62 -7.31 14.06 4.91
N PHE A 63 -6.12 13.83 5.48
CA PHE A 63 -5.28 14.92 6.00
C PHE A 63 -4.80 15.88 4.90
N ALA A 64 -4.44 15.38 3.72
CA ALA A 64 -4.00 16.21 2.60
C ALA A 64 -5.11 17.15 2.08
N ILE A 65 -6.36 16.68 2.05
CA ILE A 65 -7.53 17.50 1.67
C ILE A 65 -7.83 18.54 2.75
N ARG A 66 -7.81 18.14 4.02
CA ARG A 66 -8.13 19.01 5.17
C ARG A 66 -7.19 20.22 5.29
N GLU A 67 -5.95 20.10 4.85
CA GLU A 67 -4.97 21.20 4.92
C GLU A 67 -4.94 22.10 3.67
N GLU A 68 -5.93 21.99 2.76
CA GLU A 68 -6.08 22.83 1.55
C GLU A 68 -4.83 22.85 0.64
N ARG A 69 -3.99 21.83 0.72
CA ARG A 69 -2.76 21.71 -0.10
C ARG A 69 -3.05 21.00 -1.41
N TYR A 70 -3.85 21.64 -2.27
CA TYR A 70 -4.26 21.14 -3.59
C TYR A 70 -3.08 20.71 -4.50
N LYS A 71 -1.88 21.26 -4.31
CA LYS A 71 -0.68 20.89 -5.10
C LYS A 71 -0.15 19.47 -4.80
N VAL A 72 -0.39 18.94 -3.61
CA VAL A 72 0.12 17.62 -3.18
C VAL A 72 -0.93 16.52 -3.37
N LEU A 73 -2.20 16.93 -3.44
CA LEU A 73 -3.35 16.09 -3.73
C LEU A 73 -3.18 15.16 -4.96
N PRO A 74 -2.70 15.60 -6.13
CA PRO A 74 -2.54 14.72 -7.28
C PRO A 74 -1.49 13.64 -7.07
N PHE A 75 -0.38 13.94 -6.38
CA PHE A 75 0.64 12.93 -6.04
C PHE A 75 0.07 11.88 -5.10
N TYR A 76 -0.70 12.33 -4.10
CA TYR A 76 -1.39 11.42 -3.19
C TYR A 76 -2.38 10.51 -3.92
N LEU A 77 -3.24 11.08 -4.79
CA LEU A 77 -4.21 10.32 -5.58
C LEU A 77 -3.51 9.28 -6.49
N LEU A 78 -2.37 9.64 -7.06
CA LEU A 78 -1.56 8.74 -7.87
C LEU A 78 -1.06 7.54 -7.06
N PHE A 79 -0.50 7.77 -5.86
CA PHE A 79 -0.07 6.67 -4.99
C PHE A 79 -1.24 5.83 -4.48
N PHE A 80 -2.39 6.45 -4.20
CA PHE A 80 -3.60 5.72 -3.85
C PHE A 80 -4.07 4.80 -4.97
N LEU A 81 -4.21 5.32 -6.19
CA LEU A 81 -4.60 4.54 -7.35
C LEU A 81 -3.59 3.43 -7.65
N PHE A 82 -2.29 3.73 -7.54
CA PHE A 82 -1.24 2.74 -7.71
C PHE A 82 -1.39 1.57 -6.74
N ASN A 83 -1.60 1.83 -5.44
CA ASN A 83 -1.81 0.77 -4.45
C ASN A 83 -3.12 0.02 -4.65
N LEU A 84 -4.19 0.70 -5.07
CA LEU A 84 -5.47 0.10 -5.35
C LEU A 84 -5.42 -0.87 -6.54
N ILE A 85 -4.63 -0.55 -7.57
CA ILE A 85 -4.54 -1.33 -8.81
C ILE A 85 -3.59 -2.54 -8.64
N LEU A 86 -2.58 -2.45 -7.78
CA LEU A 86 -1.58 -3.52 -7.57
C LEU A 86 -2.18 -4.92 -7.34
N PRO A 87 -3.19 -5.11 -6.46
CA PRO A 87 -3.88 -6.39 -6.30
C PRO A 87 -4.43 -7.00 -7.58
N PHE A 88 -5.00 -6.15 -8.45
CA PHE A 88 -5.60 -6.60 -9.71
C PHE A 88 -4.54 -6.99 -10.74
N ILE A 89 -3.40 -6.31 -10.77
CA ILE A 89 -2.30 -6.63 -11.70
C ILE A 89 -1.62 -7.95 -11.30
N PHE A 90 -1.40 -8.16 -10.01
CA PHE A 90 -0.63 -9.31 -9.52
C PHE A 90 -1.50 -10.52 -9.13
N HIS A 91 -2.82 -10.46 -9.35
CA HIS A 91 -3.78 -11.52 -9.01
C HIS A 91 -3.64 -12.03 -7.56
N ILE A 92 -3.65 -11.07 -6.63
CA ILE A 92 -3.46 -11.30 -5.20
C ILE A 92 -4.76 -11.02 -4.47
#